data_AF-A0AA85J3A8-F1
#
_entry.id   AF-A0AA85J3A8-F1
#
_cell.length_a   1.000
_cell.length_b   1.000
_cell.length_c   1.000
_cell.angle_alpha   90.00
_cell.angle_beta   90.00
_cell.angle_gamma   90.00
#
_symmetry.space_group_name_H-M   'P 1'
#
loop_
_entity.id
_entity.type
_entity.pdbx_description
1 polymer ?
#
loop_
_entity_poly.entity_id
_entity_poly.type
_entity_poly.pdbx_seq_one_letter_code
_entity_poly.pdbx_strand_id
1 'polypeptide(L)'
;MNSADLASRGIKMSEYERIHTWLDGPGFLKNPKMDWPNFDGKSVQIIPSDIKLKQATILTTQTAVNPTDTLFSYFSSWTKLRRAVAWLKRFKVFLLKRLVQGPLQTCEMLEAEEDILRYVQKQEFGKIKGVMCERHLDSKYKPLLQRIKKLHPVILGDLICVGGRLNNSQLSSSEKHPVILPGTHPVTEVIVRYYHETEGHMGVVHLLSALRMKYWILKGASVVKRVVNKCIGCRIRSAKPTEQLMAELTIARVTSDFPFSSTRGRLLRPLYR
;
A
#
# COMPACT_ATOMS: atom_id res chain seq x y z
N MET A 1 48.67 1.29 -12.42
CA MET A 1 48.89 -0.17 -12.52
C MET A 1 48.61 -0.77 -11.14
N ASN A 2 47.74 -1.76 -11.02
CA ASN A 2 47.32 -2.32 -9.74
C ASN A 2 48.34 -3.36 -9.25
N SER A 3 48.95 -3.16 -8.08
CA SER A 3 49.95 -4.09 -7.53
C SER A 3 49.42 -5.51 -7.31
N ALA A 4 48.11 -5.67 -7.09
CA ALA A 4 47.49 -6.98 -6.93
C ALA A 4 47.44 -7.80 -8.23
N ASP A 5 47.50 -7.16 -9.40
CA ASP A 5 47.48 -7.84 -10.70
C ASP A 5 48.79 -8.62 -10.95
N LEU A 6 49.88 -8.24 -10.28
CA LEU A 6 51.17 -8.90 -10.42
C LEU A 6 51.13 -10.32 -9.84
N ALA A 7 50.44 -10.51 -8.70
CA ALA A 7 50.29 -11.83 -8.09
C ALA A 7 49.36 -12.76 -8.88
N SER A 8 48.27 -12.23 -9.44
CA SER A 8 47.28 -13.03 -10.17
C SER A 8 47.74 -13.47 -11.56
N ARG A 9 48.73 -12.78 -12.16
CA ARG A 9 49.29 -13.13 -13.48
C ARG A 9 50.61 -13.92 -13.41
N GLY A 10 51.14 -14.12 -12.20
CA GLY A 10 52.40 -14.81 -11.96
C GLY A 10 53.62 -13.92 -12.20
N ILE A 11 54.56 -13.94 -11.26
CA ILE A 11 55.82 -13.19 -11.34
C ILE A 11 56.96 -14.20 -11.37
N LYS A 12 57.88 -14.07 -12.33
CA LYS A 12 59.10 -14.88 -12.37
C LYS A 12 60.08 -14.35 -11.31
N MET A 13 60.83 -15.25 -10.66
CA MET A 13 61.81 -14.86 -9.62
C MET A 13 62.91 -13.91 -10.12
N SER A 14 63.15 -13.85 -11.43
CA SER A 14 64.08 -12.90 -12.04
C SER A 14 63.56 -11.45 -12.11
N GLU A 15 62.27 -11.21 -11.85
CA GLU A 15 61.61 -9.88 -11.95
C GLU A 15 61.51 -9.20 -10.57
N TYR A 16 62.66 -8.99 -9.92
CA TYR A 16 62.79 -8.49 -8.55
C TYR A 16 62.00 -7.20 -8.26
N GLU A 17 62.01 -6.24 -9.21
CA GLU A 17 61.29 -4.96 -9.07
C GLU A 17 59.77 -5.14 -9.00
N ARG A 18 59.22 -6.13 -9.72
CA ARG A 18 57.77 -6.42 -9.70
C ARG A 18 57.35 -7.13 -8.43
N ILE A 19 58.22 -7.99 -7.89
CA ILE A 19 58.02 -8.65 -6.60
C ILE A 19 57.95 -7.59 -5.49
N HIS A 20 58.88 -6.63 -5.47
CA HIS A 20 58.83 -5.52 -4.52
C HIS A 20 57.59 -4.66 -4.69
N THR A 21 57.22 -4.29 -5.92
CA THR A 21 56.01 -3.48 -6.17
C THR A 21 54.72 -4.18 -5.71
N TRP A 22 54.68 -5.52 -5.72
CA TRP A 22 53.58 -6.30 -5.16
C TRP A 22 53.61 -6.34 -3.63
N LEU A 23 54.77 -6.62 -3.02
CA LEU A 23 54.92 -6.76 -1.56
C LEU A 23 54.80 -5.43 -0.81
N ASP A 24 55.43 -4.38 -1.35
CA ASP A 24 55.53 -3.05 -0.73
C ASP A 24 54.40 -2.10 -1.13
N GLY A 25 53.65 -2.45 -2.17
CA GLY A 25 52.68 -1.55 -2.80
C GLY A 25 53.34 -0.39 -3.55
N PRO A 26 52.54 0.46 -4.22
CA PRO A 26 53.06 1.61 -4.95
C PRO A 26 53.61 2.67 -3.98
N GLY A 27 54.78 3.21 -4.30
CA GLY A 27 55.55 4.08 -3.40
C GLY A 27 54.81 5.32 -2.89
N PHE A 28 53.84 5.85 -3.65
CA PHE A 28 53.05 7.01 -3.21
C PHE A 28 52.20 6.73 -1.95
N LEU A 29 51.86 5.47 -1.67
CA LEU A 29 51.12 5.11 -0.45
C LEU A 29 51.97 5.25 0.82
N LYS A 30 53.30 5.26 0.68
CA LYS A 30 54.23 5.49 1.79
C LYS A 30 54.40 6.98 2.10
N ASN A 31 53.92 7.87 1.22
CA ASN A 31 53.98 9.32 1.40
C ASN A 31 52.73 9.87 2.11
N PRO A 32 52.82 11.05 2.75
CA PRO A 32 51.66 11.75 3.30
C PRO A 32 50.56 11.95 2.25
N LYS A 33 49.29 11.94 2.69
CA LYS A 33 48.12 12.02 1.80
C LYS A 33 48.09 13.27 0.89
N MET A 34 48.83 14.33 1.24
CA MET A 34 48.96 15.54 0.43
C MET A 34 49.77 15.32 -0.84
N ASP A 35 50.71 14.36 -0.84
CA ASP A 35 51.58 14.04 -1.98
C ASP A 35 51.03 12.88 -2.83
N TRP A 36 49.79 12.45 -2.55
CA TRP A 36 49.15 11.42 -3.36
C TRP A 36 48.76 12.01 -4.72
N PRO A 37 48.90 11.24 -5.81
CA PRO A 37 48.46 11.69 -7.12
C PRO A 37 46.98 12.06 -7.08
N ASN A 38 46.63 13.20 -7.68
CA ASN A 38 45.26 13.69 -7.66
C ASN A 38 44.40 12.79 -8.56
N PHE A 39 43.57 11.96 -7.94
CA PHE A 39 42.63 11.09 -8.64
C PHE A 39 41.39 11.91 -9.03
N ASP A 40 41.56 12.84 -9.96
CA ASP A 40 40.45 13.46 -10.65
C ASP A 40 39.72 12.31 -11.35
N GLY A 41 38.49 12.00 -10.97
CA GLY A 41 37.69 10.87 -11.49
C GLY A 41 37.36 10.93 -12.99
N LYS A 42 38.19 11.59 -13.80
CA LYS A 42 38.10 11.81 -15.25
C LYS A 42 39.13 11.02 -16.06
N SER A 43 40.10 10.34 -15.46
CA SER A 43 41.02 9.45 -16.20
C SER A 43 40.70 7.98 -15.97
N VAL A 44 39.52 7.55 -16.44
CA VAL A 44 39.31 6.13 -16.73
C VAL A 44 40.15 5.82 -17.96
N GLN A 45 41.39 5.37 -17.76
CA GLN A 45 42.07 4.63 -18.83
C GLN A 45 41.13 3.48 -19.20
N ILE A 46 40.82 3.36 -20.48
CA ILE A 46 40.01 2.29 -21.04
C ILE A 46 40.76 0.99 -20.75
N ILE A 47 40.38 0.29 -19.68
CA ILE A 47 40.88 -1.04 -19.37
C ILE A 47 40.11 -2.00 -20.31
N PRO A 48 40.80 -2.87 -21.08
CA PRO A 48 40.15 -3.81 -21.97
C PRO A 48 39.13 -4.71 -21.25
N SER A 49 37.87 -4.51 -21.61
CA SER A 49 36.71 -5.42 -21.73
C SER A 49 36.32 -6.47 -20.69
N ASP A 50 37.09 -6.82 -19.65
CA ASP A 50 36.76 -8.03 -18.85
C ASP A 50 36.45 -7.82 -17.37
N ILE A 51 36.31 -6.58 -16.90
CA ILE A 51 35.76 -6.31 -15.56
C ILE A 51 34.36 -5.74 -15.72
N LYS A 52 33.33 -6.54 -15.39
CA LYS A 52 31.97 -6.05 -15.14
C LYS A 52 31.98 -5.11 -13.93
N LEU A 53 32.43 -3.88 -14.13
CA LEU A 53 31.96 -2.75 -13.35
C LEU A 53 30.46 -2.70 -13.60
N LYS A 54 29.64 -3.17 -12.64
CA LYS A 54 28.23 -2.82 -12.60
C LYS A 54 28.14 -1.32 -12.30
N GLN A 55 28.46 -0.49 -13.29
CA GLN A 55 27.89 0.84 -13.35
C GLN A 55 26.39 0.60 -13.38
N ALA A 56 25.71 0.98 -12.30
CA ALA A 56 24.26 0.96 -12.26
C ALA A 56 23.79 2.06 -13.20
N THR A 57 23.78 1.76 -14.50
CA THR A 57 23.06 2.55 -15.50
C THR A 57 21.59 2.36 -15.16
N ILE A 58 21.03 3.28 -14.37
CA ILE A 58 19.61 3.31 -14.10
C ILE A 58 18.95 3.72 -15.41
N LEU A 59 18.52 2.74 -16.19
CA LEU A 59 17.68 2.96 -17.35
C LEU A 59 16.30 3.37 -16.80
N THR A 60 16.06 4.67 -16.69
CA THR A 60 14.75 5.18 -16.27
C THR A 60 13.78 5.00 -17.43
N THR A 61 13.16 3.83 -17.51
CA THR A 61 12.02 3.64 -18.42
C THR A 61 10.88 4.52 -17.92
N GLN A 62 10.47 5.51 -18.73
CA GLN A 62 9.26 6.26 -18.46
C GLN A 62 8.06 5.33 -18.65
N THR A 63 7.62 4.68 -17.58
CA THR A 63 6.30 4.03 -17.58
C THR A 63 5.24 5.11 -17.53
N ALA A 64 4.23 5.05 -18.40
CA ALA A 64 3.10 5.98 -18.38
C ALA A 64 2.30 5.94 -17.05
N VAL A 65 2.50 4.88 -16.25
CA VAL A 65 1.84 4.66 -14.96
C VAL A 65 2.75 5.12 -13.83
N ASN A 66 2.19 5.86 -12.88
CA ASN A 66 2.91 6.30 -11.69
C ASN A 66 3.28 5.09 -10.81
N PRO A 67 4.54 4.91 -10.41
CA PRO A 67 4.97 3.77 -9.58
C PRO A 67 4.25 3.72 -8.23
N THR A 68 3.83 4.86 -7.69
CA THR A 68 3.08 4.91 -6.42
C THR A 68 1.65 4.39 -6.56
N ASP A 69 0.99 4.59 -7.71
CA ASP A 69 -0.32 4.00 -7.99
C ASP A 69 -0.25 2.48 -8.13
N THR A 70 0.85 2.00 -8.74
CA THR A 70 1.13 0.57 -8.85
C THR A 70 1.35 -0.05 -7.47
N LEU A 71 2.11 0.63 -6.60
CA LEU A 71 2.31 0.20 -5.22
C LEU A 71 0.99 0.13 -4.45
N PHE A 72 0.15 1.16 -4.57
CA PHE A 72 -1.09 1.25 -3.79
C PHE A 72 -2.14 0.25 -4.26
N SER A 73 -2.19 -0.06 -5.56
CA SER A 73 -3.08 -1.08 -6.12
C SER A 73 -2.66 -2.51 -5.80
N TYR A 74 -1.37 -2.76 -5.53
CA TYR A 74 -0.85 -4.07 -5.15
C TYR A 74 -1.37 -4.54 -3.78
N PHE A 75 -1.55 -3.64 -2.82
CA PHE A 75 -1.93 -4.00 -1.45
C PHE A 75 -3.45 -4.08 -1.26
N SER A 76 -3.92 -5.21 -0.77
CA SER A 76 -5.31 -5.42 -0.37
C SER A 76 -5.61 -5.10 1.10
N SER A 77 -4.55 -4.87 1.91
CA SER A 77 -4.60 -4.68 3.36
C SER A 77 -4.01 -3.33 3.77
N TRP A 78 -4.77 -2.57 4.56
CA TRP A 78 -4.38 -1.24 5.02
C TRP A 78 -3.13 -1.25 5.89
N THR A 79 -3.01 -2.23 6.79
CA THR A 79 -1.84 -2.37 7.67
C THR A 79 -0.58 -2.72 6.88
N LYS A 80 -0.69 -3.61 5.88
CA LYS A 80 0.43 -3.96 5.00
C LYS A 80 0.88 -2.76 4.17
N LEU A 81 -0.07 -2.00 3.60
CA LEU A 81 0.24 -0.79 2.83
C LEU A 81 0.96 0.26 3.70
N ARG A 82 0.42 0.58 4.88
CA ARG A 82 1.05 1.52 5.84
C ARG A 82 2.46 1.09 6.21
N ARG A 83 2.66 -0.19 6.52
CA ARG A 83 3.98 -0.75 6.84
C ARG A 83 4.94 -0.63 5.65
N ALA A 84 4.50 -0.98 4.45
CA ALA A 84 5.33 -0.89 3.25
C ALA A 84 5.79 0.55 2.99
N VAL A 85 4.88 1.53 3.07
CA VAL A 85 5.22 2.94 2.90
C VAL A 85 6.16 3.43 4.02
N ALA A 86 5.91 3.03 5.27
CA ALA A 86 6.79 3.37 6.39
C ALA A 86 8.21 2.81 6.19
N TRP A 87 8.33 1.55 5.76
CA TRP A 87 9.62 0.94 5.43
C TRP A 87 10.32 1.62 4.26
N LEU A 88 9.59 2.01 3.21
CA LEU A 88 10.16 2.76 2.09
C LEU A 88 10.71 4.12 2.53
N LYS A 89 9.98 4.84 3.38
CA LYS A 89 10.45 6.11 3.97
C LYS A 89 11.71 5.88 4.81
N ARG A 90 11.69 4.87 5.67
CA ARG A 90 12.83 4.52 6.52
C ARG A 90 14.05 4.14 5.70
N PHE A 91 13.86 3.36 4.63
CA PHE A 91 14.91 2.99 3.70
C PHE A 91 15.50 4.21 2.99
N LYS A 92 14.67 5.17 2.57
CA LYS A 92 15.15 6.46 2.04
C LYS A 92 16.03 7.20 3.05
N VAL A 93 15.62 7.28 4.32
CA VAL A 93 16.42 7.94 5.37
C VAL A 93 17.73 7.18 5.61
N PHE A 94 17.68 5.85 5.60
CA PHE A 94 18.87 5.01 5.71
C PHE A 94 19.86 5.25 4.56
N LEU A 95 19.38 5.32 3.32
CA LEU A 95 20.26 5.61 2.16
C LEU A 95 20.92 7.00 2.27
N LEU A 96 20.17 8.01 2.74
CA LEU A 96 20.66 9.39 2.81
C LEU A 96 21.56 9.66 4.01
N LYS A 97 21.25 9.06 5.17
CA LYS A 97 21.89 9.42 6.45
C LYS A 97 22.61 8.25 7.12
N ARG A 98 22.34 7.00 6.74
CA ARG A 98 22.85 5.76 7.38
C ARG A 98 22.53 5.64 8.89
N LEU A 99 21.49 6.33 9.36
CA LEU A 99 21.23 6.54 10.79
C LEU A 99 20.15 5.64 11.42
N VAL A 100 19.48 4.74 10.68
CA VAL A 100 18.27 4.09 11.20
C VAL A 100 18.43 2.58 11.38
N GLN A 101 18.35 2.11 12.63
CA GLN A 101 18.36 0.69 13.01
C GLN A 101 17.21 0.38 13.99
N GLY A 102 16.80 -0.89 14.08
CA GLY A 102 15.76 -1.36 15.01
C GLY A 102 14.36 -1.57 14.41
N PRO A 103 13.34 -1.88 15.25
CA PRO A 103 11.98 -2.14 14.81
C PRO A 103 11.27 -0.87 14.30
N LEU A 104 10.23 -1.06 13.47
CA LEU A 104 9.38 0.00 12.95
C LEU A 104 8.56 0.63 14.08
N GLN A 105 8.64 1.95 14.22
CA GLN A 105 7.97 2.69 15.29
C GLN A 105 6.54 3.08 14.91
N THR A 106 5.68 3.30 15.91
CA THR A 106 4.29 3.72 15.70
C THR A 106 4.20 5.10 15.05
N CYS A 107 5.11 6.03 15.39
CA CYS A 107 5.17 7.34 14.74
C CYS A 107 5.42 7.22 13.23
N GLU A 108 6.36 6.36 12.81
CA GLU A 108 6.63 6.09 11.39
C GLU A 108 5.38 5.54 10.67
N MET A 109 4.58 4.72 11.36
CA MET A 109 3.31 4.20 10.83
C MET A 109 2.19 5.24 10.74
N LEU A 110 2.19 6.24 11.61
CA LEU A 110 1.23 7.36 11.56
C LEU A 110 1.62 8.34 10.46
N GLU A 111 2.90 8.70 10.35
CA GLU A 111 3.38 9.54 9.26
C GLU A 111 3.19 8.89 7.89
N ALA A 112 3.43 7.58 7.78
CA ALA A 112 3.20 6.85 6.52
C ALA A 112 1.72 6.88 6.14
N GLU A 113 0.82 6.80 7.12
CA GLU A 113 -0.61 6.96 6.89
C GLU A 113 -0.93 8.36 6.37
N GLU A 114 -0.45 9.43 7.03
CA GLU A 114 -0.67 10.80 6.58
C GLU A 114 -0.14 11.04 5.17
N ASP A 115 1.03 10.50 4.84
CA ASP A 115 1.63 10.61 3.50
C ASP A 115 0.79 9.91 2.43
N ILE A 116 0.24 8.75 2.73
CA ILE A 116 -0.69 8.05 1.83
C ILE A 116 -1.94 8.91 1.61
N LEU A 117 -2.53 9.44 2.68
CA LEU A 117 -3.73 10.29 2.57
C LEU A 117 -3.43 11.57 1.79
N ARG A 118 -2.26 12.18 2.00
CA ARG A 118 -1.79 13.37 1.28
C ARG A 118 -1.65 13.07 -0.20
N TYR A 119 -1.09 11.91 -0.55
CA TYR A 119 -0.98 11.47 -1.93
C TYR A 119 -2.35 11.31 -2.60
N VAL A 120 -3.28 10.60 -1.95
CA VAL A 120 -4.63 10.36 -2.48
C VAL A 120 -5.37 11.67 -2.70
N GLN A 121 -5.30 12.60 -1.75
CA GLN A 121 -5.91 13.91 -1.90
C GLN A 121 -5.22 14.75 -2.98
N LYS A 122 -3.89 14.67 -3.12
CA LYS A 122 -3.18 15.39 -4.19
C LYS A 122 -3.58 14.88 -5.58
N GLN A 123 -3.77 13.58 -5.74
CA GLN A 123 -4.22 13.02 -7.01
C GLN A 123 -5.65 13.45 -7.36
N GLU A 124 -6.59 13.25 -6.44
CA GLU A 124 -8.02 13.43 -6.73
C GLU A 124 -8.50 14.88 -6.54
N PHE A 125 -7.90 15.60 -5.59
CA PHE A 125 -8.25 16.97 -5.23
C PHE A 125 -7.16 17.98 -5.56
N GLY A 126 -6.02 17.60 -6.13
CA GLY A 126 -4.93 18.53 -6.44
C GLY A 126 -5.36 19.68 -7.35
N LYS A 127 -6.22 19.39 -8.35
CA LYS A 127 -6.82 20.40 -9.23
C LYS A 127 -7.86 21.28 -8.53
N ILE A 128 -8.36 20.87 -7.38
CA ILE A 128 -9.35 21.60 -6.57
C ILE A 128 -8.69 22.45 -5.49
N LYS A 129 -7.56 22.00 -4.93
CA LYS A 129 -6.81 22.72 -3.89
C LYS A 129 -6.35 24.09 -4.39
N GLY A 130 -5.94 24.21 -5.66
CA GLY A 130 -5.62 25.50 -6.28
C GLY A 130 -6.83 26.42 -6.50
N VAL A 131 -8.03 25.85 -6.66
CA VAL A 131 -9.25 26.59 -7.06
C VAL A 131 -10.19 26.88 -5.88
N MET A 132 -9.79 26.54 -4.66
CA MET A 132 -10.36 27.23 -3.48
C MET A 132 -10.00 28.72 -3.48
N CYS A 133 -8.96 29.12 -4.22
CA CYS A 133 -8.47 30.50 -4.32
C CYS A 133 -8.82 31.22 -5.62
N GLU A 134 -9.22 30.53 -6.71
CA GLU A 134 -9.46 31.16 -8.03
C GLU A 134 -10.80 30.76 -8.68
N ARG A 135 -11.24 31.55 -9.68
CA ARG A 135 -12.62 31.53 -10.22
C ARG A 135 -12.83 30.59 -11.43
N HIS A 136 -11.79 29.96 -11.98
CA HIS A 136 -11.89 29.09 -13.16
C HIS A 136 -11.59 27.62 -12.83
N LEU A 137 -12.65 26.80 -12.72
CA LEU A 137 -12.58 25.34 -12.68
C LEU A 137 -13.22 24.79 -13.96
N ASP A 138 -12.57 23.78 -14.56
CA ASP A 138 -13.19 22.98 -15.61
C ASP A 138 -14.55 22.47 -15.14
N SER A 139 -15.54 22.48 -16.05
CA SER A 139 -16.92 22.06 -15.78
C SER A 139 -17.00 20.68 -15.09
N LYS A 140 -16.06 19.77 -15.41
CA LYS A 140 -15.95 18.42 -14.85
C LYS A 140 -15.78 18.37 -13.33
N TYR A 141 -15.07 19.32 -12.72
CA TYR A 141 -14.73 19.28 -11.28
C TYR A 141 -15.66 20.15 -10.41
N LYS A 142 -16.52 20.99 -11.02
CA LYS A 142 -17.55 21.77 -10.33
C LYS A 142 -18.43 20.94 -9.36
N PRO A 143 -18.97 19.76 -9.73
CA PRO A 143 -19.81 18.99 -8.81
C PRO A 143 -19.02 18.43 -7.61
N LEU A 144 -17.74 18.07 -7.81
CA LEU A 144 -16.87 17.60 -6.73
C LEU A 144 -16.55 18.74 -5.75
N LEU A 145 -16.20 19.92 -6.28
CA LEU A 145 -15.98 21.13 -5.48
C LEU A 145 -17.21 21.50 -4.67
N GLN A 146 -18.40 21.52 -5.28
CA GLN A 146 -19.64 21.84 -4.57
C GLN A 146 -19.90 20.88 -3.40
N ARG A 147 -19.64 19.58 -3.58
CA ARG A 147 -19.78 18.59 -2.51
C ARG A 147 -18.79 18.80 -1.38
N ILE A 148 -17.54 19.17 -1.69
CA ILE A 148 -16.51 19.46 -0.68
C ILE A 148 -16.84 20.79 0.03
N LYS A 149 -17.25 21.84 -0.68
CA LYS A 149 -17.63 23.14 -0.11
C LYS A 149 -18.77 23.02 0.92
N LYS A 150 -19.75 22.14 0.70
CA LYS A 150 -20.83 21.84 1.66
C LYS A 150 -20.32 21.31 3.01
N LEU A 151 -19.10 20.78 3.04
CA LEU A 151 -18.46 20.24 4.24
C LEU A 151 -17.59 21.27 4.98
N HIS A 152 -17.67 22.55 4.61
CA HIS A 152 -16.85 23.64 5.18
C HIS A 152 -15.38 23.22 5.35
N PRO A 153 -14.68 22.90 4.25
CA PRO A 153 -13.38 22.24 4.30
C PRO A 153 -12.33 23.12 4.99
N VAL A 154 -11.55 22.51 5.88
CA VAL A 154 -10.43 23.15 6.60
C VAL A 154 -9.15 22.42 6.23
N ILE A 155 -8.06 23.16 6.06
CA ILE A 155 -6.73 22.57 5.84
C ILE A 155 -6.04 22.45 7.19
N LEU A 156 -5.73 21.22 7.60
CA LEU A 156 -4.96 20.93 8.82
C LEU A 156 -3.67 20.22 8.43
N GLY A 157 -2.53 20.85 8.70
CA GLY A 157 -1.25 20.47 8.12
C GLY A 157 -1.32 20.59 6.60
N ASP A 158 -1.36 19.45 5.91
CA ASP A 158 -1.46 19.36 4.44
C ASP A 158 -2.75 18.70 3.94
N LEU A 159 -3.58 18.21 4.85
CA LEU A 159 -4.77 17.43 4.54
C LEU A 159 -6.01 18.34 4.53
N ILE A 160 -6.91 18.06 3.60
CA ILE A 160 -8.24 18.65 3.55
C ILE A 160 -9.14 17.84 4.48
N CYS A 161 -9.60 18.47 5.55
CA CYS A 161 -10.49 17.90 6.54
C CYS A 161 -11.86 18.56 6.49
N VAL A 162 -12.87 17.90 7.05
CA VAL A 162 -14.19 18.51 7.28
C VAL A 162 -14.07 19.56 8.38
N GLY A 163 -14.55 20.77 8.12
CA GLY A 163 -14.81 21.75 9.16
C GLY A 163 -16.23 21.59 9.68
N GLY A 164 -16.48 22.03 10.91
CA GLY A 164 -17.79 21.83 11.47
C GLY A 164 -18.04 22.48 12.82
N ARG A 165 -19.18 22.09 13.40
CA ARG A 165 -19.75 22.63 14.63
C ARG A 165 -19.15 22.00 15.90
N LEU A 166 -18.27 21.02 15.75
CA LEU A 166 -17.69 20.25 16.85
C LEU A 166 -16.38 20.85 17.39
N ASN A 167 -15.97 22.04 16.94
CA ASN A 167 -14.72 22.68 17.37
C ASN A 167 -14.61 22.80 18.89
N ASN A 168 -15.73 23.13 19.57
CA ASN A 168 -15.78 23.32 21.02
C ASN A 168 -16.03 22.03 21.81
N SER A 169 -16.10 20.87 21.15
CA SER A 169 -16.28 19.59 21.84
C SER A 169 -14.98 19.11 22.52
N GLN A 170 -15.07 18.17 23.46
CA GLN A 170 -13.90 17.53 24.08
C GLN A 170 -13.33 16.37 23.24
N LEU A 171 -13.78 16.22 21.99
CA LEU A 171 -13.33 15.16 21.08
C LEU A 171 -11.88 15.38 20.62
N SER A 172 -11.25 14.30 20.15
CA SER A 172 -9.92 14.38 19.55
C SER A 172 -9.93 15.19 18.25
N SER A 173 -8.77 15.76 17.87
CA SER A 173 -8.66 16.58 16.65
C SER A 173 -9.09 15.82 15.38
N SER A 174 -8.82 14.52 15.30
CA SER A 174 -9.21 13.67 14.17
C SER A 174 -10.73 13.44 14.08
N GLU A 175 -11.42 13.38 15.22
CA GLU A 175 -12.89 13.23 15.27
C GLU A 175 -13.60 14.55 15.00
N LYS A 176 -13.02 15.67 15.45
CA LYS A 176 -13.52 17.01 15.12
C LYS A 176 -13.41 17.30 13.63
N HIS A 177 -12.30 16.88 13.04
CA HIS A 177 -11.92 17.21 11.67
C HIS A 177 -11.52 15.96 10.88
N PRO A 178 -12.49 15.10 10.52
CA PRO A 178 -12.19 13.89 9.77
C PRO A 178 -11.65 14.23 8.38
N VAL A 179 -10.65 13.48 7.93
CA VAL A 179 -9.95 13.69 6.66
C VAL A 179 -10.86 13.33 5.49
N ILE A 180 -11.04 14.23 4.53
CA ILE A 180 -11.92 13.98 3.39
C ILE A 180 -11.27 12.99 2.43
N LEU A 181 -11.97 11.91 2.07
CA LEU A 181 -11.48 10.90 1.15
C LEU A 181 -12.36 10.72 -0.09
N PRO A 182 -11.77 10.49 -1.27
CA PRO A 182 -12.50 10.16 -2.49
C PRO A 182 -13.09 8.76 -2.40
N GLY A 183 -14.36 8.58 -2.76
CA GLY A 183 -15.03 7.28 -2.70
C GLY A 183 -14.66 6.29 -3.82
N THR A 184 -13.95 6.74 -4.85
CA THR A 184 -13.57 5.95 -6.03
C THR A 184 -12.17 5.37 -5.95
N HIS A 185 -11.32 5.90 -5.08
CA HIS A 185 -9.89 5.55 -5.05
C HIS A 185 -9.65 4.18 -4.40
N PRO A 186 -8.71 3.35 -4.92
CA PRO A 186 -8.41 2.01 -4.37
C PRO A 186 -8.04 2.02 -2.89
N VAL A 187 -7.25 3.00 -2.44
CA VAL A 187 -6.86 3.16 -1.03
C VAL A 187 -8.08 3.32 -0.12
N THR A 188 -9.11 4.05 -0.56
CA THR A 188 -10.35 4.20 0.21
C THR A 188 -11.06 2.86 0.37
N GLU A 189 -11.10 2.03 -0.68
CA GLU A 189 -11.66 0.68 -0.60
C GLU A 189 -10.88 -0.20 0.39
N VAL A 190 -9.55 -0.10 0.39
CA VAL A 190 -8.68 -0.83 1.33
C VAL A 190 -8.88 -0.37 2.78
N ILE A 191 -9.03 0.94 3.03
CA ILE A 191 -9.34 1.48 4.37
C ILE A 191 -10.71 0.97 4.85
N VAL A 192 -11.74 1.06 4.01
CA VAL A 192 -13.09 0.61 4.37
C VAL A 192 -13.09 -0.90 4.66
N ARG A 193 -12.36 -1.70 3.88
CA ARG A 193 -12.20 -3.14 4.12
C ARG A 193 -11.52 -3.42 5.45
N TYR A 194 -10.46 -2.69 5.78
CA TYR A 194 -9.78 -2.83 7.05
C TYR A 194 -10.72 -2.59 8.23
N TYR A 195 -11.45 -1.45 8.23
CA TYR A 195 -12.42 -1.19 9.29
C TYR A 195 -13.54 -2.24 9.31
N HIS A 196 -13.99 -2.73 8.15
CA HIS A 196 -15.02 -3.75 8.08
C HIS A 196 -14.59 -5.05 8.78
N GLU A 197 -13.33 -5.46 8.59
CA GLU A 197 -12.75 -6.65 9.21
C GLU A 197 -12.47 -6.44 10.70
N THR A 198 -11.92 -5.28 11.11
CA THR A 198 -11.58 -5.00 12.51
C THR A 198 -12.82 -4.78 13.38
N GLU A 199 -13.88 -4.18 12.83
CA GLU A 199 -15.15 -3.96 13.53
C GLU A 199 -16.03 -5.23 13.54
N GLY A 200 -15.51 -6.40 13.19
CA GLY A 200 -16.24 -7.66 13.29
C GLY A 200 -17.37 -7.83 12.27
N HIS A 201 -17.21 -7.27 11.06
CA HIS A 201 -18.17 -7.37 9.97
C HIS A 201 -19.56 -6.75 10.22
N MET A 202 -19.60 -5.69 11.03
CA MET A 202 -20.82 -4.97 11.36
C MET A 202 -21.48 -4.30 10.14
N GLY A 203 -22.74 -3.92 10.32
CA GLY A 203 -23.57 -3.32 9.27
C GLY A 203 -23.05 -1.97 8.76
N VAL A 204 -23.64 -1.52 7.65
CA VAL A 204 -23.23 -0.29 6.94
C VAL A 204 -23.25 0.96 7.83
N VAL A 205 -24.27 1.10 8.68
CA VAL A 205 -24.44 2.28 9.55
C VAL A 205 -23.34 2.36 10.60
N HIS A 206 -23.05 1.23 11.26
CA HIS A 206 -21.96 1.12 12.24
C HIS A 206 -20.62 1.49 11.61
N LEU A 207 -20.31 0.87 10.47
CA LEU A 207 -19.04 1.11 9.80
C LEU A 207 -18.88 2.56 9.35
N LEU A 208 -19.95 3.20 8.88
CA LEU A 208 -19.92 4.62 8.55
C LEU A 208 -19.65 5.50 9.77
N SER A 209 -20.17 5.13 10.95
CA SER A 209 -19.90 5.89 12.17
C SER A 209 -18.44 5.73 12.60
N ALA A 210 -17.94 4.49 12.62
CA ALA A 210 -16.55 4.20 12.97
C ALA A 210 -15.57 4.91 12.03
N LEU A 211 -15.84 4.88 10.72
CA LEU A 211 -15.04 5.60 9.73
C LEU A 211 -15.06 7.11 9.97
N ARG A 212 -16.22 7.70 10.32
CA ARG A 212 -16.37 9.15 10.55
C ARG A 212 -15.57 9.70 11.73
N MET A 213 -15.10 8.84 12.63
CA MET A 213 -14.18 9.25 13.70
C MET A 213 -12.82 9.71 13.17
N LYS A 214 -12.45 9.33 11.93
CA LYS A 214 -11.14 9.70 11.34
C LYS A 214 -11.21 10.15 9.89
N TYR A 215 -12.16 9.61 9.11
CA TYR A 215 -12.28 9.84 7.68
C TYR A 215 -13.70 10.20 7.26
N TRP A 216 -13.81 11.20 6.39
CA TRP A 216 -15.05 11.57 5.73
C TRP A 216 -15.03 11.14 4.26
N ILE A 217 -15.59 9.97 3.96
CA ILE A 217 -15.60 9.43 2.60
C ILE A 217 -16.75 10.05 1.77
N LEU A 218 -16.41 10.65 0.64
CA LEU A 218 -17.36 11.16 -0.33
C LEU A 218 -18.22 10.01 -0.90
N LYS A 219 -19.56 10.09 -0.78
CA LYS A 219 -20.48 8.97 -1.09
C LYS A 219 -20.17 7.72 -0.24
N GLY A 220 -19.72 7.91 1.01
CA GLY A 220 -19.26 6.84 1.91
C GLY A 220 -20.22 5.67 2.03
N ALA A 221 -21.53 5.90 2.15
CA ALA A 221 -22.52 4.82 2.27
C ALA A 221 -22.50 3.85 1.07
N SER A 222 -22.33 4.39 -0.15
CA SER A 222 -22.22 3.57 -1.36
C SER A 222 -20.93 2.74 -1.38
N VAL A 223 -19.81 3.32 -0.91
CA VAL A 223 -18.51 2.63 -0.83
C VAL A 223 -18.55 1.52 0.21
N VAL A 224 -19.06 1.82 1.41
CA VAL A 224 -19.24 0.84 2.48
C VAL A 224 -20.14 -0.31 2.03
N LYS A 225 -21.31 -0.01 1.45
CA LYS A 225 -22.22 -1.04 0.94
C LYS A 225 -21.55 -1.93 -0.11
N ARG A 226 -20.72 -1.34 -1.00
CA ARG A 226 -19.95 -2.10 -1.98
C ARG A 226 -18.98 -3.07 -1.33
N VAL A 227 -18.23 -2.64 -0.31
CA VAL A 227 -17.27 -3.49 0.40
C VAL A 227 -17.98 -4.61 1.17
N VAL A 228 -19.04 -4.29 1.91
CA VAL A 228 -19.84 -5.28 2.66
C VAL A 228 -20.44 -6.32 1.72
N ASN A 229 -20.99 -5.91 0.59
CA ASN A 229 -21.58 -6.84 -0.39
C ASN A 229 -20.53 -7.73 -1.09
N LYS A 230 -19.29 -7.25 -1.25
CA LYS A 230 -18.17 -8.04 -1.77
C LYS A 230 -17.62 -9.03 -0.74
N CYS A 231 -17.83 -8.79 0.56
CA CYS A 231 -17.34 -9.67 1.61
C CYS A 231 -18.06 -11.03 1.58
N ILE A 232 -17.31 -12.11 1.42
CA ILE A 232 -17.83 -13.48 1.39
C ILE A 232 -18.47 -13.84 2.73
N GLY A 233 -17.81 -13.52 3.86
CA GLY A 233 -18.33 -13.81 5.20
C GLY A 233 -19.68 -13.14 5.46
N CYS A 234 -19.83 -11.87 5.06
CA CYS A 234 -21.12 -11.18 5.16
C CYS A 234 -22.16 -11.79 4.24
N ARG A 235 -21.79 -12.12 2.99
CA ARG A 235 -22.73 -12.72 2.03
C ARG A 235 -23.28 -14.05 2.50
N ILE A 236 -22.43 -14.89 3.09
CA ILE A 236 -22.85 -16.17 3.68
C ILE A 236 -23.80 -15.92 4.86
N ARG A 237 -23.45 -15.01 5.78
CA ARG A 237 -24.30 -14.68 6.94
C ARG A 237 -25.64 -14.04 6.56
N SER A 238 -25.68 -13.27 5.48
CA SER A 238 -26.89 -12.61 4.98
C SER A 238 -27.63 -13.43 3.92
N ALA A 239 -27.19 -14.65 3.61
CA ALA A 239 -27.81 -15.49 2.61
C ALA A 239 -29.23 -15.85 3.09
N LYS A 240 -30.22 -15.55 2.26
CA LYS A 240 -31.59 -16.01 2.53
C LYS A 240 -31.65 -17.51 2.26
N PRO A 241 -32.33 -18.31 3.10
CA PRO A 241 -32.63 -19.68 2.76
C PRO A 241 -33.32 -19.72 1.39
N THR A 242 -32.88 -20.63 0.52
CA THR A 242 -33.61 -20.92 -0.70
C THR A 242 -34.96 -21.51 -0.32
N GLU A 243 -36.00 -21.12 -1.04
CA GLU A 243 -37.30 -21.78 -0.90
C GLU A 243 -37.13 -23.23 -1.36
N GLN A 244 -37.38 -24.17 -0.44
CA GLN A 244 -37.37 -25.57 -0.80
C GLN A 244 -38.57 -25.83 -1.71
N LEU A 245 -38.30 -26.10 -3.00
CA LEU A 245 -39.31 -26.70 -3.86
C LEU A 245 -39.65 -28.08 -3.28
N MET A 246 -40.88 -28.23 -2.78
CA MET A 246 -41.35 -29.53 -2.33
C MET A 246 -41.40 -30.45 -3.55
N ALA A 247 -40.73 -31.60 -3.45
CA ALA A 247 -40.86 -32.62 -4.47
C ALA A 247 -42.32 -33.04 -4.61
N GLU A 248 -42.75 -33.33 -5.84
CA GLU A 248 -44.08 -33.87 -6.08
C GLU A 248 -44.31 -35.12 -5.23
N LEU A 249 -45.51 -35.23 -4.67
CA LEU A 249 -45.89 -36.41 -3.91
C LEU A 249 -45.90 -37.61 -4.86
N THR A 250 -45.21 -38.69 -4.48
CA THR A 250 -45.24 -39.96 -5.20
C THR A 250 -46.68 -40.43 -5.39
N ILE A 251 -47.00 -41.04 -6.54
CA ILE A 251 -48.34 -41.53 -6.90
C ILE A 251 -48.99 -42.30 -5.73
N ALA A 252 -48.25 -43.23 -5.11
CA ALA A 252 -48.72 -44.03 -3.97
C ALA A 252 -49.09 -43.24 -2.68
N ARG A 253 -48.87 -41.92 -2.63
CA ARG A 253 -49.33 -41.03 -1.55
C ARG A 253 -50.62 -40.29 -1.88
N VAL A 254 -50.99 -40.24 -3.15
CA VAL A 254 -52.12 -39.43 -3.65
C VAL A 254 -53.21 -40.33 -4.26
N THR A 255 -52.87 -41.57 -4.61
CA THR A 255 -53.84 -42.59 -5.03
C THR A 255 -54.47 -43.29 -3.83
N SER A 256 -55.79 -43.51 -3.91
CA SER A 256 -56.52 -44.35 -2.97
C SER A 256 -56.25 -45.81 -3.31
N ASP A 257 -55.62 -46.55 -2.39
CA ASP A 257 -55.33 -47.98 -2.52
C ASP A 257 -55.78 -48.73 -1.26
N PHE A 258 -55.91 -50.06 -1.37
CA PHE A 258 -56.27 -50.90 -0.23
C PHE A 258 -55.20 -50.82 0.89
N PRO A 259 -55.60 -50.95 2.17
CA PRO A 259 -54.66 -50.91 3.28
C PRO A 259 -53.54 -51.94 3.08
N PHE A 260 -52.29 -51.54 3.37
CA PHE A 260 -51.05 -52.31 3.19
C PHE A 260 -50.56 -52.55 1.75
N SER A 261 -51.17 -51.93 0.73
CA SER A 261 -50.69 -52.05 -0.67
C SER A 261 -49.37 -51.31 -0.95
N SER A 262 -49.02 -50.32 -0.13
CA SER A 262 -47.76 -49.57 -0.25
C SER A 262 -47.12 -49.39 1.13
N THR A 263 -45.88 -49.86 1.27
CA THR A 263 -45.08 -49.73 2.50
C THR A 263 -43.82 -48.93 2.23
N ARG A 264 -43.56 -47.88 3.01
CA ARG A 264 -42.29 -47.15 2.96
C ARG A 264 -41.30 -47.75 3.95
N GLY A 265 -40.29 -48.44 3.42
CA GLY A 265 -39.11 -48.81 4.20
C GLY A 265 -38.18 -47.61 4.37
N ARG A 266 -37.74 -47.32 5.60
CA ARG A 266 -36.62 -46.42 5.86
C ARG A 266 -35.42 -47.26 6.28
N LEU A 267 -34.42 -47.36 5.41
CA LEU A 267 -33.13 -47.93 5.77
C LEU A 267 -32.44 -46.97 6.74
N LEU A 268 -32.36 -47.37 8.01
CA LEU A 268 -31.54 -46.69 9.01
C LEU A 268 -30.08 -47.05 8.71
N ARG A 269 -29.19 -46.06 8.70
CA ARG A 269 -27.76 -46.30 8.48
C ARG A 269 -27.21 -47.24 9.56
N PRO A 270 -26.22 -48.09 9.23
CA PRO A 270 -25.58 -48.95 10.22
C PRO A 270 -24.98 -48.11 11.35
N LEU A 271 -25.30 -48.48 12.59
CA LEU A 271 -24.60 -47.98 13.77
C LEU A 271 -23.25 -48.69 13.84
N TYR A 272 -22.22 -48.12 13.22
CA TYR A 272 -20.86 -48.54 13.47
C TYR A 272 -20.50 -48.11 14.91
N ARG A 273 -20.23 -49.09 15.77
CA ARG A 273 -19.71 -48.92 17.13
C ARG A 273 -18.19 -48.92 17.12
#